data_AF-A0A1Y5ILK7-F1
#
_entry.id   AF-A0A1Y5ILK7-F1
#
_cell.length_a   1.000
_cell.length_b   1.000
_cell.length_c   1.000
_cell.angle_alpha   90.00
_cell.angle_beta   90.00
_cell.angle_gamma   90.00
#
_symmetry.space_group_name_H-M   'P 1'
#
loop_
_entity.id
_entity.type
_entity.pdbx_description
1 polymer ?
#
loop_
_entity_poly.entity_id
_entity_poly.type
_entity_poly.pdbx_seq_one_letter_code
_entity_poly.pdbx_strand_id
1 'polypeptide(L)'
;MNDANSALRALSTKIRQFEKSHMTKSNALGNASAMESARQHCVLLVDCFCKHNAYATAVMNVDLAVEYRDSCLQRGTIAGLERRLQDGANLPEEFVVRYRFLLKYRARRNAVIMLSNIASKHPDGDTRRRSYAALSRIVKNSPFGLLVAARTDALEHAVQTLMTWATGKPRDILPPWEAAELLHNLVSNEVAKRSDNLKRQIALPTLARSLLAIAKIVPNSVEYQSTALATMWQLLRAIGYDSTVQDALVAEGLVRLLLDDRHYAKKNSTVARMFGGCALSLAMHNTASQNVMASKQVKLPRRIVKVLSLHEDIDYLGEFASLNPWLSGGM
;
A
#
# COMPACT_ATOMS: atom_id res chain seq x y z
N MET A 1 20.60 -21.12 -16.86
CA MET A 1 19.27 -21.15 -16.19
C MET A 1 19.21 -22.02 -14.90
N ASN A 2 20.30 -22.67 -14.44
CA ASN A 2 20.22 -23.69 -13.39
C ASN A 2 20.45 -23.21 -11.94
N ASP A 3 21.24 -22.16 -11.69
CA ASP A 3 21.60 -21.78 -10.31
C ASP A 3 20.56 -20.91 -9.58
N ALA A 4 19.87 -20.02 -10.30
CA ALA A 4 18.80 -19.21 -9.71
C ALA A 4 17.61 -20.09 -9.29
N ASN A 5 17.27 -21.10 -10.10
CA ASN A 5 16.19 -22.03 -9.84
C ASN A 5 16.51 -23.00 -8.69
N SER A 6 17.77 -23.41 -8.52
CA SER A 6 18.19 -24.27 -7.41
C SER A 6 18.15 -23.51 -6.08
N ALA A 7 18.64 -22.26 -6.06
CA ALA A 7 18.59 -21.39 -4.89
C ALA A 7 17.15 -21.07 -4.44
N LEU A 8 16.26 -20.78 -5.40
CA LEU A 8 14.83 -20.54 -5.13
C LEU A 8 14.11 -21.79 -4.60
N ARG A 9 14.46 -22.99 -5.09
CA ARG A 9 13.93 -24.25 -4.56
C ARG A 9 14.40 -24.50 -3.13
N ALA A 10 15.68 -24.27 -2.83
CA ALA A 10 16.22 -24.40 -1.47
C ALA A 10 15.54 -23.44 -0.48
N LEU A 11 15.34 -22.18 -0.87
CA LEU A 11 14.57 -21.19 -0.11
C LEU A 11 13.12 -21.65 0.13
N SER A 12 12.45 -22.15 -0.92
CA SER A 12 11.06 -22.64 -0.82
C SER A 12 10.93 -23.85 0.12
N THR A 13 11.92 -24.74 0.18
CA THR A 13 11.90 -25.89 1.08
C THR A 13 12.04 -25.47 2.54
N LYS A 14 12.95 -24.52 2.84
CA LYS A 14 13.11 -23.95 4.18
C LYS A 14 11.84 -23.24 4.66
N ILE A 15 11.17 -22.50 3.76
CA ILE A 15 9.89 -21.83 4.05
C ILE A 15 8.80 -22.84 4.47
N ARG A 16 8.64 -23.94 3.72
CA ARG A 16 7.62 -24.97 4.03
C ARG A 16 7.87 -25.69 5.36
N GLN A 17 9.13 -25.97 5.69
CA GLN A 17 9.50 -26.59 6.96
C GLN A 17 9.19 -25.66 8.15
N PHE A 18 9.40 -24.36 7.99
CA PHE A 18 9.04 -23.37 8.99
C PHE A 18 7.52 -23.27 9.19
N GLU A 19 6.74 -23.17 8.11
CA GLU A 19 5.28 -23.07 8.18
C GLU A 19 4.64 -24.28 8.89
N LYS A 20 5.12 -25.49 8.57
CA LYS A 20 4.63 -26.74 9.17
C LYS A 20 4.91 -26.80 10.69
N SER A 21 6.00 -26.19 11.13
CA SER A 21 6.46 -26.25 12.52
C SER A 21 5.80 -25.21 13.43
N HIS A 22 5.36 -24.08 12.87
CA HIS A 22 4.98 -22.91 13.66
C HIS A 22 3.57 -22.33 13.38
N MET A 23 2.91 -22.63 12.24
CA MET A 23 1.60 -22.03 11.91
C MET A 23 0.38 -22.75 12.49
N THR A 24 0.50 -24.02 12.91
CA THR A 24 -0.63 -24.83 13.41
C THR A 24 -0.86 -24.73 14.91
N LYS A 25 0.01 -24.02 15.66
CA LYS A 25 -0.08 -23.93 17.11
C LYS A 25 -0.42 -22.51 17.54
N SER A 26 -1.63 -22.32 18.07
CA SER A 26 -2.16 -21.06 18.61
C SER A 26 -1.20 -20.31 19.55
N ASN A 27 -0.33 -21.03 20.25
CA ASN A 27 0.59 -20.47 21.25
C ASN A 27 2.01 -20.20 20.73
N ALA A 28 2.25 -20.38 19.42
CA ALA A 28 3.60 -20.26 18.85
C ALA A 28 4.16 -18.82 18.87
N LEU A 29 3.30 -17.81 18.95
CA LEU A 29 3.69 -16.40 19.00
C LEU A 29 4.15 -15.93 20.41
N GLY A 30 4.15 -16.81 21.42
CA GLY A 30 4.63 -16.50 22.77
C GLY A 30 6.08 -16.91 23.05
N ASN A 31 6.72 -17.67 22.15
CA ASN A 31 8.05 -18.27 22.39
C ASN A 31 9.16 -17.55 21.60
N ALA A 32 10.19 -17.08 22.30
CA ALA A 32 11.29 -16.31 21.73
C ALA A 32 12.02 -17.01 20.55
N SER A 33 12.13 -18.35 20.56
CA SER A 33 12.79 -19.09 19.46
C SER A 33 11.92 -19.21 18.20
N ALA A 34 10.60 -19.29 18.35
CA ALA A 34 9.65 -19.27 17.25
C ALA A 34 9.60 -17.88 16.59
N MET A 35 9.81 -16.82 17.39
CA MET A 35 9.87 -15.43 16.94
C MET A 35 11.16 -15.10 16.17
N GLU A 36 12.32 -15.57 16.64
CA GLU A 36 13.59 -15.42 15.91
C GLU A 36 13.56 -16.20 14.58
N SER A 37 12.95 -17.38 14.59
CA SER A 37 12.74 -18.16 13.37
C SER A 37 11.76 -17.48 12.39
N ALA A 38 10.73 -16.79 12.90
CA ALA A 38 9.84 -15.96 12.08
C ALA A 38 10.56 -14.75 11.47
N ARG A 39 11.48 -14.12 12.21
CA ARG A 39 12.32 -13.02 11.72
C ARG A 39 13.24 -13.47 10.58
N GLN A 40 13.94 -14.59 10.74
CA GLN A 40 14.76 -15.17 9.67
C GLN A 40 13.92 -15.57 8.45
N HIS A 41 12.71 -16.09 8.68
CA HIS A 41 11.74 -16.40 7.63
C HIS A 41 11.29 -15.14 6.86
N CYS A 42 11.06 -14.02 7.54
CA CYS A 42 10.69 -12.75 6.91
C CYS A 42 11.80 -12.22 5.98
N VAL A 43 13.07 -12.29 6.40
CA VAL A 43 14.22 -11.88 5.57
C VAL A 43 14.33 -12.77 4.32
N LEU A 44 14.24 -14.09 4.48
CA LEU A 44 14.28 -15.04 3.36
C LEU A 44 13.10 -14.88 2.39
N LEU A 45 11.92 -14.52 2.90
CA LEU A 45 10.74 -14.26 2.11
C LEU A 45 10.86 -12.96 1.31
N VAL A 46 11.34 -11.87 1.92
CA VAL A 46 11.57 -10.60 1.22
C VAL A 46 12.55 -10.81 0.06
N ASP A 47 13.66 -11.50 0.30
CA ASP A 47 14.63 -11.86 -0.75
C ASP A 47 14.00 -12.74 -1.84
N CYS A 48 13.15 -13.70 -1.47
CA CYS A 48 12.45 -14.57 -2.41
C CYS A 48 11.41 -13.80 -3.23
N PHE A 49 10.69 -12.84 -2.64
CA PHE A 49 9.73 -11.98 -3.35
C PHE A 49 10.42 -11.03 -4.33
N CYS A 50 11.50 -10.36 -3.91
CA CYS A 50 12.24 -9.41 -4.73
C CYS A 50 12.95 -10.10 -5.91
N LYS A 51 13.66 -11.22 -5.67
CA LYS A 51 14.36 -11.98 -6.74
C LYS A 51 13.38 -12.63 -7.72
N HIS A 52 12.20 -13.04 -7.26
CA HIS A 52 11.22 -13.71 -8.13
C HIS A 52 10.38 -12.72 -8.96
N ASN A 53 10.28 -11.44 -8.58
CA ASN A 53 9.69 -10.41 -9.44
C ASN A 53 10.58 -10.18 -10.68
N ALA A 54 11.90 -10.06 -10.48
CA ALA A 54 12.87 -9.98 -11.57
C ALA A 54 12.84 -11.23 -12.49
N TYR A 55 12.70 -12.43 -11.91
CA TYR A 55 12.55 -13.66 -12.68
C TYR A 55 11.21 -13.75 -13.43
N ALA A 56 10.09 -13.30 -12.84
CA ALA A 56 8.78 -13.32 -13.51
C ALA A 56 8.72 -12.34 -14.68
N THR A 57 9.32 -11.15 -14.54
CA THR A 57 9.50 -10.20 -15.64
C THR A 57 10.42 -10.76 -16.73
N ALA A 58 11.51 -11.44 -16.36
CA ALA A 58 12.39 -12.10 -17.32
C ALA A 58 11.71 -13.27 -18.07
N VAL A 59 10.87 -14.04 -17.38
CA VAL A 59 10.07 -15.12 -18.00
C VAL A 59 9.02 -14.56 -18.94
N MET A 60 8.29 -13.50 -18.56
CA MET A 60 7.33 -12.85 -19.48
C MET A 60 8.02 -12.30 -20.74
N ASN A 61 9.22 -11.74 -20.62
CA ASN A 61 10.00 -11.25 -21.77
C ASN A 61 10.50 -12.40 -22.67
N VAL A 62 10.80 -13.56 -22.09
CA VAL A 62 11.18 -14.78 -22.83
C VAL A 62 9.96 -15.42 -23.49
N ASP A 63 8.82 -15.48 -22.81
CA ASP A 63 7.57 -16.02 -23.35
C ASP A 63 7.07 -15.18 -24.54
N LEU A 64 7.18 -13.85 -24.46
CA LEU A 64 6.91 -12.93 -25.59
C LEU A 64 7.87 -13.17 -26.77
N ALA A 65 9.15 -13.44 -26.51
CA ALA A 65 10.14 -13.74 -27.55
C ALA A 65 9.91 -15.13 -28.18
N VAL A 66 9.39 -16.09 -27.41
CA VAL A 66 9.02 -17.43 -27.87
C VAL A 66 7.72 -17.39 -28.69
N GLU A 67 6.70 -16.65 -28.27
CA GLU A 67 5.49 -16.41 -29.08
C GLU A 67 5.84 -15.76 -30.43
N TYR A 68 6.75 -14.78 -30.43
CA TYR A 68 7.22 -14.13 -31.66
C TYR A 68 7.95 -15.14 -32.58
N ARG A 69 8.77 -16.03 -32.02
CA ARG A 69 9.47 -17.10 -32.76
C ARG A 69 8.50 -18.16 -33.30
N ASP A 70 7.54 -18.59 -32.50
CA ASP A 70 6.60 -19.66 -32.83
C ASP A 70 5.55 -19.17 -33.85
N SER A 71 5.23 -17.86 -33.87
CA SER A 71 4.47 -17.22 -34.95
C SER A 71 5.15 -17.31 -36.33
N CYS A 72 6.48 -17.43 -36.37
CA CYS A 72 7.25 -17.60 -37.61
C CYS A 72 7.33 -19.07 -38.09
N LEU A 73 6.95 -20.05 -37.27
CA LEU A 73 7.16 -21.48 -37.53
C LEU A 73 5.91 -22.23 -38.04
N GLN A 74 4.90 -21.52 -38.57
CA GLN A 74 3.79 -22.14 -39.33
C GLN A 74 4.26 -22.74 -40.67
N ARG A 75 5.00 -23.87 -40.63
CA ARG A 75 5.19 -24.82 -41.75
C ARG A 75 5.38 -26.27 -41.23
N GLY A 76 4.27 -26.96 -40.96
CA GLY A 76 4.06 -28.39 -41.25
C GLY A 76 4.73 -29.50 -40.40
N THR A 77 4.28 -29.77 -39.17
CA THR A 77 4.71 -30.95 -38.38
C THR A 77 3.57 -31.59 -37.56
N ILE A 78 2.47 -31.97 -38.21
CA ILE A 78 1.30 -32.61 -37.55
C ILE A 78 1.59 -34.08 -37.16
N ALA A 79 2.43 -34.80 -37.90
CA ALA A 79 2.77 -36.20 -37.62
C ALA A 79 3.56 -36.43 -36.30
N GLY A 80 4.17 -35.38 -35.73
CA GLY A 80 4.89 -35.46 -34.45
C GLY A 80 3.98 -35.40 -33.22
N LEU A 81 2.76 -34.87 -33.37
CA LEU A 81 1.80 -34.70 -32.28
C LEU A 81 1.03 -35.98 -31.98
N GLU A 82 0.69 -36.77 -33.00
CA GLU A 82 -0.03 -38.05 -32.84
C GLU A 82 0.78 -39.07 -32.03
N ARG A 83 2.12 -39.05 -32.18
CA ARG A 83 3.04 -39.92 -31.42
C ARG A 83 3.15 -39.52 -29.93
N ARG A 84 2.89 -38.25 -29.58
CA ARG A 84 2.95 -37.74 -28.19
C ARG A 84 1.69 -38.01 -27.38
N LEU A 85 0.57 -38.26 -28.05
CA LEU A 85 -0.72 -38.57 -27.41
C LEU A 85 -0.82 -40.02 -26.94
N GLN A 86 0.03 -40.93 -27.43
CA GLN A 86 0.05 -42.34 -26.99
C GLN A 86 0.82 -42.56 -25.67
N ASP A 87 1.68 -41.61 -25.24
CA ASP A 87 2.48 -41.69 -24.00
C ASP A 87 1.73 -41.12 -22.77
N GLY A 88 0.53 -41.63 -22.52
CA GLY A 88 -0.36 -41.24 -21.42
C GLY A 88 0.11 -41.62 -20.00
N ALA A 89 1.27 -41.14 -19.55
CA ALA A 89 1.77 -41.39 -18.18
C ALA A 89 2.35 -40.15 -17.45
N ASN A 90 2.24 -38.94 -18.00
CA ASN A 90 2.63 -37.73 -17.30
C ASN A 90 1.45 -36.77 -17.22
N LEU A 91 1.04 -36.44 -15.99
CA LEU A 91 0.09 -35.34 -15.75
C LEU A 91 0.59 -34.09 -16.50
N PRO A 92 -0.29 -33.37 -17.23
CA PRO A 92 0.11 -32.26 -18.06
C PRO A 92 0.95 -31.25 -17.27
N GLU A 93 2.06 -30.78 -17.85
CA GLU A 93 2.99 -29.86 -17.20
C GLU A 93 2.27 -28.62 -16.64
N GLU A 94 1.21 -28.18 -17.32
CA GLU A 94 0.29 -27.12 -16.89
C GLU A 94 -0.37 -27.39 -15.53
N PHE A 95 -0.78 -28.63 -15.23
CA PHE A 95 -1.36 -29.01 -13.94
C PHE A 95 -0.31 -28.98 -12.82
N VAL A 96 0.92 -29.44 -13.10
CA VAL A 96 2.03 -29.42 -12.13
C VAL A 96 2.48 -27.98 -11.85
N VAL A 97 2.54 -27.13 -12.89
CA VAL A 97 2.86 -25.71 -12.80
C VAL A 97 1.77 -24.98 -12.01
N ARG A 98 0.49 -25.21 -12.31
CA ARG A 98 -0.66 -24.60 -11.61
C ARG A 98 -0.74 -25.03 -10.15
N TYR A 99 -0.48 -26.30 -9.83
CA TYR A 99 -0.44 -26.80 -8.45
C TYR A 99 0.76 -26.23 -7.65
N ARG A 100 1.96 -26.17 -8.25
CA ARG A 100 3.14 -25.52 -7.62
C ARG A 100 2.94 -24.02 -7.44
N PHE A 101 2.29 -23.35 -8.39
CA PHE A 101 1.87 -21.96 -8.28
C PHE A 101 0.90 -21.75 -7.12
N LEU A 102 -0.12 -22.61 -6.97
CA LEU A 102 -1.08 -22.55 -5.86
C LEU A 102 -0.44 -22.81 -4.48
N LEU A 103 0.53 -23.71 -4.37
CA LEU A 103 1.29 -23.91 -3.12
C LEU A 103 2.17 -22.71 -2.78
N LYS A 104 2.86 -22.14 -3.78
CA LYS A 104 3.64 -20.89 -3.60
C LYS A 104 2.74 -19.71 -3.27
N TYR A 105 1.56 -19.63 -3.88
CA TYR A 105 0.52 -18.64 -3.61
C TYR A 105 0.09 -18.70 -2.14
N ARG A 106 -0.22 -19.90 -1.64
CA ARG A 106 -0.64 -20.10 -0.25
C ARG A 106 0.45 -19.68 0.74
N ALA A 107 1.71 -20.07 0.51
CA ALA A 107 2.83 -19.70 1.37
C ALA A 107 3.08 -18.18 1.38
N ARG A 108 3.09 -17.56 0.19
CA ARG A 108 3.24 -16.10 0.04
C ARG A 108 2.10 -15.31 0.67
N ARG A 109 0.87 -15.82 0.57
CA ARG A 109 -0.29 -15.24 1.25
C ARG A 109 -0.16 -15.33 2.78
N ASN A 110 0.20 -16.51 3.28
CA ASN A 110 0.39 -16.75 4.70
C ASN A 110 1.52 -15.90 5.29
N ALA A 111 2.58 -15.67 4.53
CA ALA A 111 3.67 -14.76 4.90
C ALA A 111 3.21 -13.32 5.13
N VAL A 112 2.42 -12.76 4.21
CA VAL A 112 1.88 -11.39 4.36
C VAL A 112 0.92 -11.31 5.55
N ILE A 113 0.08 -12.32 5.75
CA ILE A 113 -0.82 -12.41 6.92
C ILE A 113 0.00 -12.47 8.21
N MET A 114 1.03 -13.32 8.26
CA MET A 114 1.89 -13.46 9.44
C MET A 114 2.65 -12.16 9.73
N LEU A 115 3.24 -11.53 8.72
CA LEU A 115 3.89 -10.22 8.86
C LEU A 115 2.92 -9.17 9.39
N SER A 116 1.69 -9.14 8.89
CA SER A 116 0.64 -8.24 9.36
C SER A 116 0.29 -8.48 10.83
N ASN A 117 0.19 -9.75 11.24
CA ASN A 117 -0.06 -10.12 12.65
C ASN A 117 1.12 -9.78 13.57
N ILE A 118 2.36 -9.99 13.12
CA ILE A 118 3.56 -9.62 13.89
C ILE A 118 3.62 -8.10 14.04
N ALA A 119 3.38 -7.37 12.95
CA ALA A 119 3.40 -5.91 12.93
C ALA A 119 2.41 -5.29 13.94
N SER A 120 1.24 -5.91 14.15
CA SER A 120 0.24 -5.43 15.13
C SER A 120 0.43 -5.96 16.55
N LYS A 121 0.80 -7.23 16.73
CA LYS A 121 0.68 -7.93 18.03
C LYS A 121 2.01 -8.26 18.70
N HIS A 122 3.15 -8.09 18.03
CA HIS A 122 4.45 -8.45 18.62
C HIS A 122 4.73 -7.59 19.86
N PRO A 123 5.25 -8.12 20.98
CA PRO A 123 5.48 -7.35 22.20
C PRO A 123 6.60 -6.30 22.05
N ASP A 124 7.68 -6.64 21.35
CA ASP A 124 8.77 -5.71 21.04
C ASP A 124 8.41 -4.76 19.88
N GLY A 125 8.58 -3.46 20.12
CA GLY A 125 8.27 -2.38 19.18
C GLY A 125 9.22 -2.30 18.00
N ASP A 126 10.49 -2.67 18.14
CA ASP A 126 11.45 -2.67 17.03
C ASP A 126 11.05 -3.74 15.99
N THR A 127 10.69 -4.93 16.46
CA THR A 127 10.18 -5.99 15.59
C THR A 127 8.88 -5.58 14.89
N ARG A 128 7.95 -4.90 15.58
CA ARG A 128 6.74 -4.34 14.94
C ARG A 128 7.09 -3.37 13.80
N ARG A 129 8.01 -2.43 14.03
CA ARG A 129 8.48 -1.46 13.01
C ARG A 129 9.11 -2.16 11.81
N ARG A 130 10.01 -3.13 12.04
CA ARG A 130 10.64 -3.92 10.96
C ARG A 130 9.63 -4.72 10.14
N SER A 131 8.59 -5.27 10.78
CA SER A 131 7.52 -5.98 10.08
C SER A 131 6.69 -5.04 9.19
N TYR A 132 6.37 -3.83 9.66
CA TYR A 132 5.77 -2.81 8.81
C TYR A 132 6.68 -2.38 7.66
N ALA A 133 7.98 -2.20 7.91
CA ALA A 133 8.96 -1.87 6.88
C ALA A 133 9.01 -2.95 5.78
N ALA A 134 9.00 -4.22 6.19
CA ALA A 134 8.97 -5.35 5.26
C ALA A 134 7.67 -5.39 4.46
N LEU A 135 6.52 -5.18 5.09
CA LEU A 135 5.22 -5.10 4.41
C LEU A 135 5.17 -3.95 3.42
N SER A 136 5.60 -2.75 3.81
CA SER A 136 5.65 -1.58 2.94
C SER A 136 6.52 -1.85 1.70
N ARG A 137 7.70 -2.45 1.89
CA ARG A 137 8.57 -2.89 0.79
C ARG A 137 7.93 -3.93 -0.12
N ILE A 138 7.20 -4.90 0.44
CA ILE A 138 6.48 -5.93 -0.34
C ILE A 138 5.38 -5.28 -1.17
N VAL A 139 4.58 -4.41 -0.58
CA VAL A 139 3.47 -3.70 -1.24
C VAL A 139 3.98 -2.80 -2.37
N LYS A 140 5.11 -2.12 -2.16
CA LYS A 140 5.73 -1.24 -3.16
C LYS A 140 6.35 -2.00 -4.34
N ASN A 141 7.00 -3.13 -4.06
CA ASN A 141 7.84 -3.82 -5.06
C ASN A 141 7.20 -5.08 -5.66
N SER A 142 6.02 -5.50 -5.20
CA SER A 142 5.35 -6.72 -5.66
C SER A 142 3.85 -6.47 -5.89
N PRO A 143 3.38 -6.45 -7.15
CA PRO A 143 1.95 -6.36 -7.46
C PRO A 143 1.13 -7.48 -6.78
N PHE A 144 1.74 -8.66 -6.65
CA PHE A 144 1.17 -9.76 -5.90
C PHE A 144 1.07 -9.45 -4.40
N GLY A 145 2.15 -8.97 -3.79
CA GLY A 145 2.21 -8.62 -2.38
C GLY A 145 1.21 -7.54 -2.00
N LEU A 146 1.10 -6.50 -2.84
CA LEU A 146 0.09 -5.45 -2.79
C LEU A 146 -1.35 -6.02 -2.74
N LEU A 147 -1.66 -6.89 -3.70
CA LEU A 147 -2.98 -7.52 -3.84
C LEU A 147 -3.34 -8.45 -2.68
N VAL A 148 -2.34 -9.13 -2.09
CA VAL A 148 -2.55 -9.93 -0.89
C VAL A 148 -2.77 -9.03 0.31
N ALA A 149 -1.91 -8.02 0.53
CA ALA A 149 -2.02 -7.09 1.65
C ALA A 149 -3.38 -6.38 1.66
N ALA A 150 -3.86 -5.92 0.49
CA ALA A 150 -5.18 -5.31 0.33
C ALA A 150 -6.36 -6.25 0.70
N ARG A 151 -6.19 -7.57 0.55
CA ARG A 151 -7.19 -8.59 0.90
C ARG A 151 -7.11 -9.06 2.35
N THR A 152 -6.19 -8.51 3.13
CA THR A 152 -5.96 -8.87 4.54
C THR A 152 -6.22 -7.67 5.44
N ASP A 153 -6.14 -7.87 6.76
CA ASP A 153 -6.36 -6.81 7.76
C ASP A 153 -5.11 -5.95 7.99
N ALA A 154 -4.18 -5.92 7.03
CA ALA A 154 -2.94 -5.14 7.12
C ALA A 154 -3.17 -3.63 7.25
N LEU A 155 -4.20 -3.10 6.58
CA LEU A 155 -4.58 -1.70 6.72
C LEU A 155 -5.15 -1.42 8.12
N GLU A 156 -6.13 -2.21 8.58
CA GLU A 156 -6.70 -2.09 9.93
C GLU A 156 -5.62 -2.18 11.03
N HIS A 157 -4.72 -3.15 10.95
CA HIS A 157 -3.59 -3.29 11.85
C HIS A 157 -2.67 -2.05 11.89
N ALA A 158 -2.36 -1.48 10.73
CA ALA A 158 -1.55 -0.26 10.63
C ALA A 158 -2.24 0.94 11.29
N VAL A 159 -3.55 1.11 11.09
CA VAL A 159 -4.35 2.14 11.75
C VAL A 159 -4.34 1.96 13.26
N GLN A 160 -4.63 0.75 13.72
CA GLN A 160 -4.66 0.44 15.15
C GLN A 160 -3.31 0.72 15.80
N THR A 161 -2.20 0.37 15.13
CA THR A 161 -0.84 0.64 15.62
C THR A 161 -0.59 2.13 15.77
N LEU A 162 -0.95 2.93 14.77
CA LEU A 162 -0.76 4.37 14.83
C LEU A 162 -1.66 5.02 15.89
N MET A 163 -2.88 4.52 16.08
CA MET A 163 -3.80 5.01 17.11
C MET A 163 -3.35 4.64 18.52
N THR A 164 -2.89 3.41 18.74
CA THR A 164 -2.28 2.99 20.01
C THR A 164 -1.04 3.82 20.32
N TRP A 165 -0.21 4.14 19.33
CA TRP A 165 0.92 5.06 19.51
C TRP A 165 0.47 6.49 19.86
N ALA A 166 -0.53 7.02 19.14
CA ALA A 166 -1.04 8.38 19.35
C ALA A 166 -1.66 8.57 20.76
N THR A 167 -2.29 7.52 21.28
CA THR A 167 -2.99 7.53 22.58
C THR A 167 -2.13 7.05 23.75
N GLY A 168 -1.06 6.28 23.48
CA GLY A 168 -0.16 5.73 24.48
C GLY A 168 0.61 6.81 25.25
N LYS A 169 0.84 6.57 26.55
CA LYS A 169 1.74 7.36 27.40
C LYS A 169 2.62 6.39 28.21
N PRO A 170 3.95 6.56 28.26
CA PRO A 170 4.78 7.52 27.53
C PRO A 170 4.84 7.20 26.02
N ARG A 171 5.04 8.22 25.19
CA ARG A 171 5.17 8.05 23.73
C ARG A 171 6.62 7.79 23.36
N ASP A 172 6.85 6.83 22.48
CA ASP A 172 8.13 6.72 21.78
C ASP A 172 8.44 8.03 21.05
N ILE A 173 9.72 8.40 20.98
CA ILE A 173 10.20 9.65 20.35
C ILE A 173 9.81 9.71 18.85
N LEU A 174 9.74 8.56 18.17
CA LEU A 174 9.46 8.47 16.74
C LEU A 174 8.13 7.75 16.47
N PRO A 175 7.23 8.33 15.65
CA PRO A 175 6.02 7.65 15.20
C PRO A 175 6.36 6.38 14.40
N PRO A 176 5.46 5.39 14.33
CA PRO A 176 5.66 4.20 13.50
C PRO A 176 5.43 4.56 12.03
N TRP A 177 6.42 5.25 11.44
CA TRP A 177 6.41 5.75 10.07
C TRP A 177 6.09 4.67 9.04
N GLU A 178 6.61 3.47 9.25
CA GLU A 178 6.45 2.35 8.34
C GLU A 178 5.00 1.89 8.23
N ALA A 179 4.21 2.07 9.29
CA ALA A 179 2.76 1.82 9.27
C ALA A 179 2.04 2.89 8.44
N ALA A 180 2.43 4.16 8.55
CA ALA A 180 1.88 5.24 7.73
C ALA A 180 2.25 5.08 6.25
N GLU A 181 3.48 4.66 5.93
CA GLU A 181 3.91 4.37 4.57
C GLU A 181 3.13 3.18 3.97
N LEU A 182 2.90 2.12 4.74
CA LEU A 182 2.07 0.99 4.32
C LEU A 182 0.64 1.45 3.98
N LEU A 183 0.03 2.27 4.84
CA LEU A 183 -1.30 2.85 4.59
C LEU A 183 -1.32 3.65 3.30
N HIS A 184 -0.34 4.55 3.13
CA HIS A 184 -0.23 5.35 1.93
C HIS A 184 -0.12 4.47 0.68
N ASN A 185 0.75 3.45 0.69
CA ASN A 185 0.97 2.57 -0.45
C ASN A 185 -0.26 1.72 -0.82
N LEU A 186 -1.05 1.29 0.18
CA LEU A 186 -2.30 0.56 -0.06
C LEU A 186 -3.39 1.46 -0.61
N VAL A 187 -3.54 2.65 -0.05
CA VAL A 187 -4.63 3.59 -0.40
C VAL A 187 -4.32 4.37 -1.68
N SER A 188 -3.06 4.62 -2.03
CA SER A 188 -2.72 5.34 -3.27
C SER A 188 -2.79 4.47 -4.52
N ASN A 189 -2.78 3.14 -4.39
CA ASN A 189 -2.65 2.23 -5.52
C ASN A 189 -4.01 1.76 -6.07
N GLU A 190 -4.32 2.12 -7.32
CA GLU A 190 -5.56 1.74 -7.99
C GLU A 190 -5.78 0.23 -8.11
N VAL A 191 -4.71 -0.57 -8.22
CA VAL A 191 -4.80 -2.03 -8.25
C VAL A 191 -5.21 -2.58 -6.89
N ALA A 192 -4.70 -2.00 -5.80
CA ALA A 192 -5.10 -2.38 -4.44
C ALA A 192 -6.56 -2.01 -4.16
N LYS A 193 -7.00 -0.82 -4.61
CA LYS A 193 -8.39 -0.35 -4.48
C LYS A 193 -9.42 -1.24 -5.18
N ARG A 194 -9.02 -2.16 -6.07
CA ARG A 194 -9.93 -3.18 -6.65
C ARG A 194 -10.34 -4.25 -5.63
N SER A 195 -9.66 -4.36 -4.48
CA SER A 195 -10.03 -5.30 -3.43
C SER A 195 -11.26 -4.83 -2.66
N ASP A 196 -12.32 -5.64 -2.63
CA ASP A 196 -13.53 -5.34 -1.84
C ASP A 196 -13.24 -5.22 -0.35
N ASN A 197 -12.26 -5.99 0.15
CA ASN A 197 -11.84 -5.86 1.54
C ASN A 197 -11.26 -4.47 1.83
N LEU A 198 -10.33 -4.02 0.98
CA LEU A 198 -9.73 -2.70 1.12
C LEU A 198 -10.77 -1.58 0.98
N LYS A 199 -11.68 -1.68 0.01
CA LYS A 199 -12.79 -0.71 -0.15
C LYS A 199 -13.63 -0.59 1.11
N ARG A 200 -14.02 -1.72 1.72
CA ARG A 200 -14.78 -1.72 2.98
C ARG A 200 -14.01 -1.05 4.11
N GLN A 201 -12.71 -1.29 4.23
CA GLN A 201 -11.88 -0.68 5.28
C GLN A 201 -11.65 0.82 5.03
N ILE A 202 -11.48 1.24 3.77
CA ILE A 202 -11.31 2.65 3.37
C ILE A 202 -12.60 3.45 3.62
N ALA A 203 -13.76 2.85 3.37
CA ALA A 203 -15.06 3.48 3.58
C ALA A 203 -15.35 3.80 5.05
N LEU A 204 -14.54 3.30 6.00
CA LEU A 204 -14.71 3.60 7.41
C LEU A 204 -14.22 5.03 7.73
N PRO A 205 -15.10 5.93 8.23
CA PRO A 205 -14.72 7.29 8.59
C PRO A 205 -13.60 7.38 9.65
N THR A 206 -13.44 6.33 10.47
CA THR A 206 -12.40 6.22 11.50
C THR A 206 -10.99 6.31 10.94
N LEU A 207 -10.76 5.88 9.71
CA LEU A 207 -9.43 5.86 9.10
C LEU A 207 -8.88 7.27 8.87
N ALA A 208 -9.64 8.14 8.22
CA ALA A 208 -9.20 9.51 7.94
C ALA A 208 -9.04 10.33 9.23
N ARG A 209 -9.95 10.14 10.19
CA ARG A 209 -9.89 10.79 11.51
C ARG A 209 -8.66 10.35 12.30
N SER A 210 -8.32 9.07 12.26
CA SER A 210 -7.12 8.53 12.88
C SER A 210 -5.85 9.18 12.32
N LEU A 211 -5.73 9.25 10.99
CA LEU A 211 -4.60 9.91 10.31
C LEU A 211 -4.45 11.38 10.72
N LEU A 212 -5.56 12.11 10.79
CA LEU A 212 -5.56 13.50 11.23
C LEU A 212 -5.12 13.63 12.70
N ALA A 213 -5.59 12.76 13.59
CA ALA A 213 -5.20 12.77 15.00
C ALA A 213 -3.68 12.58 15.15
N ILE A 214 -3.09 11.67 14.38
CA ILE A 214 -1.65 11.40 14.42
C ILE A 214 -0.85 12.56 13.84
N ALA A 215 -1.30 13.14 12.72
CA ALA A 215 -0.63 14.28 12.08
C ALA A 215 -0.54 15.51 12.99
N LYS A 216 -1.50 15.72 13.89
CA LYS A 216 -1.45 16.79 14.91
C LYS A 216 -0.42 16.53 16.02
N ILE A 217 -0.10 15.27 16.29
CA ILE A 217 0.79 14.87 17.38
C ILE A 217 2.28 14.95 16.99
N VAL A 218 2.58 14.86 15.68
CA VAL A 218 3.95 14.97 15.14
C VAL A 218 4.11 16.30 14.41
N PRO A 219 4.10 17.45 15.10
CA PRO A 219 4.31 18.72 14.45
C PRO A 219 5.76 18.79 13.91
N ASN A 220 5.92 19.41 12.74
CA ASN A 220 7.22 19.77 12.13
C ASN A 220 7.99 18.67 11.38
N SER A 221 7.44 17.46 11.21
CA SER A 221 8.01 16.52 10.23
C SER A 221 7.32 16.69 8.87
N VAL A 222 8.00 17.36 7.94
CA VAL A 222 7.48 17.65 6.60
C VAL A 222 7.12 16.37 5.86
N GLU A 223 7.97 15.34 5.95
CA GLU A 223 7.75 14.03 5.34
C GLU A 223 6.48 13.39 5.90
N TYR A 224 6.32 13.42 7.23
CA TYR A 224 5.16 12.85 7.90
C TYR A 224 3.87 13.54 7.51
N GLN A 225 3.86 14.86 7.59
CA GLN A 225 2.72 15.69 7.25
C GLN A 225 2.34 15.52 5.77
N SER A 226 3.33 15.52 4.87
CA SER A 226 3.08 15.33 3.44
C SER A 226 2.47 13.98 3.12
N THR A 227 2.97 12.90 3.72
CA THR A 227 2.40 11.56 3.55
C THR A 227 1.00 11.45 4.17
N ALA A 228 0.76 12.09 5.32
CA ALA A 228 -0.57 12.14 5.91
C ALA A 228 -1.57 12.87 5.00
N LEU A 229 -1.21 14.04 4.48
CA LEU A 229 -2.02 14.81 3.52
C LEU A 229 -2.26 14.01 2.23
N ALA A 230 -1.21 13.37 1.68
CA ALA A 230 -1.31 12.53 0.50
C ALA A 230 -2.29 11.36 0.72
N THR A 231 -2.20 10.72 1.88
CA THR A 231 -3.07 9.59 2.23
C THR A 231 -4.51 10.06 2.43
N MET A 232 -4.73 11.17 3.12
CA MET A 232 -6.08 11.75 3.29
C MET A 232 -6.73 12.15 1.96
N TRP A 233 -5.97 12.74 1.03
CA TRP A 233 -6.44 12.98 -0.32
C TRP A 233 -6.90 11.68 -0.99
N GLN A 234 -6.04 10.65 -1.01
CA GLN A 234 -6.38 9.39 -1.65
C GLN A 234 -7.58 8.69 -0.99
N LEU A 235 -7.76 8.83 0.32
CA LEU A 235 -8.93 8.34 1.04
C LEU A 235 -10.21 9.07 0.63
N LEU A 236 -10.21 10.41 0.68
CA LEU A 236 -11.36 11.24 0.30
C LEU A 236 -11.80 10.94 -1.14
N ARG A 237 -10.83 10.81 -2.05
CA ARG A 237 -11.10 10.38 -3.44
C ARG A 237 -11.72 8.97 -3.48
N ALA A 238 -11.18 8.02 -2.73
CA ALA A 238 -11.64 6.63 -2.76
C ALA A 238 -13.06 6.43 -2.20
N ILE A 239 -13.48 7.29 -1.26
CA ILE A 239 -14.86 7.30 -0.74
C ILE A 239 -15.80 8.19 -1.54
N GLY A 240 -15.37 8.74 -2.69
CA GLY A 240 -16.20 9.57 -3.55
C GLY A 240 -16.52 10.96 -2.98
N TYR A 241 -15.63 11.52 -2.15
CA TYR A 241 -15.79 12.82 -1.51
C TYR A 241 -17.02 12.91 -0.60
N ASP A 242 -17.25 11.88 0.23
CA ASP A 242 -18.32 11.85 1.22
C ASP A 242 -18.29 13.08 2.14
N SER A 243 -19.38 13.86 2.14
CA SER A 243 -19.49 15.11 2.89
C SER A 243 -19.46 14.91 4.40
N THR A 244 -19.96 13.78 4.91
CA THR A 244 -19.94 13.45 6.34
C THR A 244 -18.51 13.30 6.84
N VAL A 245 -17.65 12.65 6.04
CA VAL A 245 -16.23 12.48 6.36
C VAL A 245 -15.48 13.79 6.23
N GLN A 246 -15.74 14.58 5.18
CA GLN A 246 -15.15 15.91 5.01
C GLN A 246 -15.49 16.83 6.18
N ASP A 247 -16.76 16.90 6.57
CA ASP A 247 -17.25 17.76 7.66
C ASP A 247 -16.63 17.34 9.01
N ALA A 248 -16.50 16.03 9.26
CA ALA A 248 -15.82 15.52 10.44
C ALA A 248 -14.33 15.93 10.46
N LEU A 249 -13.62 15.85 9.33
CA LEU A 249 -12.23 16.27 9.24
C LEU A 249 -12.06 17.79 9.41
N VAL A 250 -12.99 18.58 8.89
CA VAL A 250 -13.05 20.04 9.10
C VAL A 250 -13.24 20.34 10.58
N ALA A 251 -14.24 19.73 11.22
CA ALA A 251 -14.55 19.91 12.64
C ALA A 251 -13.38 19.51 13.54
N GLU A 252 -12.67 18.45 13.17
CA GLU A 252 -11.47 18.03 13.88
C GLU A 252 -10.26 18.93 13.60
N GLY A 253 -10.30 19.84 12.63
CA GLY A 253 -9.25 20.84 12.43
C GLY A 253 -8.21 20.50 11.35
N LEU A 254 -8.56 19.68 10.35
CA LEU A 254 -7.72 19.47 9.16
C LEU A 254 -7.37 20.80 8.46
N VAL A 255 -8.31 21.75 8.44
CA VAL A 255 -8.09 23.09 7.87
C VAL A 255 -6.91 23.79 8.55
N ARG A 256 -6.77 23.68 9.88
CA ARG A 256 -5.67 24.29 10.62
C ARG A 256 -4.33 23.64 10.24
N LEU A 257 -4.28 22.30 10.15
CA LEU A 257 -3.09 21.58 9.72
C LEU A 257 -2.63 22.02 8.32
N LEU A 258 -3.56 22.15 7.37
CA LEU A 258 -3.27 22.66 6.02
C LEU A 258 -2.65 24.08 6.07
N LEU A 259 -3.12 24.94 6.98
CA LEU A 259 -2.54 26.29 7.12
C LEU A 259 -1.10 26.28 7.62
N ASP A 260 -0.78 25.36 8.54
CA ASP A 260 0.56 25.20 9.09
C ASP A 260 1.51 24.66 8.01
N ASP A 261 1.07 23.67 7.22
CA ASP A 261 1.88 23.01 6.18
C ASP A 261 2.16 23.90 4.95
N ARG A 262 1.39 24.97 4.77
CA ARG A 262 1.52 25.94 3.67
C ARG A 262 2.96 26.46 3.51
N HIS A 263 3.69 26.66 4.62
CA HIS A 263 5.05 27.19 4.56
C HIS A 263 6.02 26.23 3.88
N TYR A 264 5.83 24.92 4.05
CA TYR A 264 6.60 23.88 3.38
C TYR A 264 6.15 23.71 1.93
N ALA A 265 4.84 23.76 1.69
CA ALA A 265 4.25 23.68 0.35
C ALA A 265 4.80 24.77 -0.60
N LYS A 266 5.02 26.00 -0.13
CA LYS A 266 5.62 27.05 -0.96
C LYS A 266 7.05 26.75 -1.43
N LYS A 267 7.78 25.88 -0.75
CA LYS A 267 9.20 25.60 -1.02
C LYS A 267 9.44 24.29 -1.77
N ASN A 268 8.45 23.39 -1.81
CA ASN A 268 8.61 22.05 -2.34
C ASN A 268 7.36 21.63 -3.14
N SER A 269 7.54 21.31 -4.42
CA SER A 269 6.45 20.96 -5.34
C SER A 269 5.71 19.68 -4.94
N THR A 270 6.41 18.69 -4.37
CA THR A 270 5.79 17.46 -3.86
C THR A 270 4.85 17.78 -2.70
N VAL A 271 5.31 18.61 -1.75
CA VAL A 271 4.48 19.04 -0.61
C VAL A 271 3.30 19.88 -1.08
N ALA A 272 3.51 20.78 -2.06
CA ALA A 272 2.45 21.57 -2.68
C ALA A 272 1.37 20.70 -3.33
N ARG A 273 1.77 19.61 -4.00
CA ARG A 273 0.84 18.67 -4.63
C ARG A 273 -0.03 17.97 -3.59
N MET A 274 0.55 17.53 -2.47
CA MET A 274 -0.20 16.86 -1.40
C MET A 274 -1.10 17.83 -0.63
N PHE A 275 -0.59 19.04 -0.36
CA PHE A 275 -1.38 20.13 0.22
C PHE A 275 -2.57 20.51 -0.65
N GLY A 276 -2.36 20.76 -1.94
CA GLY A 276 -3.40 21.14 -2.87
C GLY A 276 -4.42 20.03 -3.07
N GLY A 277 -3.98 18.80 -3.34
CA GLY A 277 -4.87 17.65 -3.50
C GLY A 277 -5.71 17.37 -2.26
N CYS A 278 -5.15 17.44 -1.05
CA CYS A 278 -5.91 17.26 0.18
C CYS A 278 -6.91 18.40 0.42
N ALA A 279 -6.51 19.66 0.21
CA ALA A 279 -7.37 20.81 0.40
C ALA A 279 -8.54 20.82 -0.60
N LEU A 280 -8.26 20.55 -1.89
CA LEU A 280 -9.29 20.48 -2.93
C LEU A 280 -10.23 19.29 -2.70
N SER A 281 -9.71 18.14 -2.27
CA SER A 281 -10.55 17.00 -1.89
C SER A 281 -11.47 17.28 -0.72
N LEU A 282 -11.09 18.16 0.21
CA LEU A 282 -11.93 18.56 1.33
C LEU A 282 -13.08 19.49 0.89
N ALA A 283 -12.90 20.22 -0.20
CA ALA A 283 -13.87 21.16 -0.77
C ALA A 283 -14.76 20.54 -1.85
N MET A 284 -14.31 19.44 -2.47
CA MET A 284 -14.98 18.80 -3.59
C MET A 284 -16.42 18.40 -3.23
N HIS A 285 -17.38 18.92 -4.00
CA HIS A 285 -18.83 18.72 -3.81
C HIS A 285 -19.39 19.08 -2.42
N ASN A 286 -18.68 19.87 -1.61
CA ASN A 286 -19.11 20.20 -0.25
C ASN A 286 -19.08 21.71 0.02
N THR A 287 -20.24 22.35 -0.09
CA THR A 287 -20.43 23.78 0.14
C THR A 287 -20.17 24.19 1.59
N ALA A 288 -20.48 23.33 2.57
CA ALA A 288 -20.25 23.64 3.99
C ALA A 288 -18.76 23.78 4.29
N SER A 289 -17.97 22.80 3.84
CA SER A 289 -16.50 22.84 3.90
C SER A 289 -15.93 24.04 3.14
N GLN A 290 -16.41 24.29 1.91
CA GLN A 290 -16.02 25.47 1.13
C GLN A 290 -16.23 26.78 1.87
N ASN A 291 -17.37 26.94 2.57
CA ASN A 291 -17.68 28.14 3.35
C ASN A 291 -16.72 28.34 4.53
N VAL A 292 -16.42 27.27 5.27
CA VAL A 292 -15.44 27.31 6.38
C VAL A 292 -14.06 27.70 5.85
N MET A 293 -13.63 27.07 4.76
CA MET A 293 -12.33 27.28 4.12
C MET A 293 -12.20 28.69 3.51
N ALA A 294 -13.30 29.25 2.97
CA ALA A 294 -13.35 30.58 2.38
C ALA A 294 -13.54 31.72 3.40
N SER A 295 -13.84 31.40 4.66
CA SER A 295 -14.07 32.38 5.72
C SER A 295 -12.96 33.43 5.82
N LYS A 296 -13.29 34.65 6.29
CA LYS A 296 -12.36 35.78 6.39
C LYS A 296 -11.09 35.47 7.19
N GLN A 297 -11.15 34.54 8.14
CA GLN A 297 -10.00 34.13 8.95
C GLN A 297 -9.11 33.13 8.20
N VAL A 298 -9.72 32.18 7.48
CA VAL A 298 -9.02 31.08 6.83
C VAL A 298 -8.52 31.46 5.43
N LYS A 299 -9.33 32.08 4.58
CA LYS A 299 -8.96 32.49 3.20
C LYS A 299 -8.19 31.39 2.42
N LEU A 300 -8.55 30.12 2.59
CA LEU A 300 -7.81 28.99 2.03
C LEU A 300 -7.80 28.96 0.49
N PRO A 301 -8.87 29.31 -0.24
CA PRO A 301 -8.86 29.32 -1.71
C PRO A 301 -7.72 30.14 -2.30
N ARG A 302 -7.57 31.39 -1.83
CA ARG A 302 -6.49 32.30 -2.25
C ARG A 302 -5.10 31.75 -1.90
N ARG A 303 -4.99 31.00 -0.81
CA ARG A 303 -3.73 30.37 -0.38
C ARG A 303 -3.39 29.17 -1.25
N ILE A 304 -4.38 28.38 -1.67
CA ILE A 304 -4.22 27.26 -2.62
C ILE A 304 -3.68 27.80 -3.94
N VAL A 305 -4.39 28.78 -4.54
CA VAL A 305 -3.98 29.40 -5.81
C VAL A 305 -2.55 29.93 -5.74
N LYS A 306 -2.20 30.65 -4.67
CA LYS A 306 -0.85 31.19 -4.48
C LYS A 306 0.23 30.11 -4.32
N VAL A 307 -0.09 28.96 -3.73
CA VAL A 307 0.88 27.86 -3.60
C VAL A 307 1.06 27.17 -4.94
N LEU A 308 -0.04 26.85 -5.64
CA LEU A 308 0.02 26.16 -6.94
C LEU A 308 0.66 27.03 -8.03
N SER A 309 0.48 28.36 -7.99
CA SER A 309 1.14 29.27 -8.94
C SER A 309 2.66 29.34 -8.79
N LEU A 310 3.23 28.80 -7.70
CA LEU A 310 4.69 28.71 -7.52
C LEU A 310 5.27 27.42 -8.12
N HIS A 311 4.42 26.46 -8.49
CA HIS A 311 4.79 25.12 -8.94
C HIS A 311 3.95 24.74 -10.17
N GLU A 312 4.29 25.33 -11.32
CA GLU A 312 3.54 25.19 -12.58
C GLU A 312 3.51 23.75 -13.13
N ASP A 313 4.36 22.86 -12.62
CA ASP A 313 4.42 21.44 -12.96
C ASP A 313 3.30 20.60 -12.32
N ILE A 314 2.54 21.16 -11.38
CA ILE A 314 1.48 20.44 -10.68
C ILE A 314 0.19 20.43 -11.50
N ASP A 315 -0.13 19.26 -12.04
CA ASP A 315 -1.42 18.99 -12.69
C ASP A 315 -2.20 17.86 -11.98
N TYR A 316 -3.50 18.10 -11.80
CA TYR A 316 -4.49 17.16 -11.26
C TYR A 316 -5.38 16.53 -12.35
N LEU A 317 -5.04 16.72 -13.64
CA LEU A 317 -5.71 16.10 -14.78
C LEU A 317 -7.22 16.37 -14.81
N GLY A 318 -7.62 17.59 -14.45
CA GLY A 318 -9.02 18.01 -14.42
C GLY A 318 -9.87 17.50 -13.26
N GLU A 319 -9.31 16.70 -12.34
CA GLU A 319 -10.02 16.13 -11.17
C GLU A 319 -10.85 17.17 -10.40
N PHE A 320 -10.31 18.38 -10.23
CA PHE A 320 -10.89 19.44 -9.42
C PHE A 320 -11.47 20.60 -10.23
N ALA A 321 -11.72 20.42 -11.53
CA ALA A 321 -12.16 21.50 -12.42
C ALA A 321 -13.47 22.19 -11.95
N SER A 322 -14.36 21.45 -11.30
CA SER A 322 -15.61 21.99 -10.73
C SER A 322 -15.39 23.02 -9.61
N LEU A 323 -14.20 23.07 -9.00
CA LEU A 323 -13.84 24.02 -7.96
C LEU A 323 -13.27 25.34 -8.50
N ASN A 324 -13.07 25.48 -9.81
CA ASN A 324 -12.52 26.69 -10.42
C ASN A 324 -13.29 27.98 -10.07
N PRO A 325 -14.64 28.00 -10.08
CA PRO A 325 -15.39 29.19 -9.64
C PRO A 325 -15.07 29.58 -8.19
N TRP A 326 -15.07 28.59 -7.29
CA TRP A 326 -14.76 28.81 -5.87
C TRP A 326 -13.33 29.30 -5.64
N LEU A 327 -12.34 28.74 -6.36
CA LEU A 327 -10.94 29.17 -6.29
C LEU A 327 -10.74 30.61 -6.80
N SER A 328 -11.51 31.01 -7.80
CA SER A 328 -11.45 32.33 -8.42
C SER A 328 -12.20 33.41 -7.63
N GLY A 329 -12.89 33.05 -6.55
CA GLY A 329 -13.74 33.96 -5.78
C GLY A 329 -15.11 34.20 -6.40
N GLY A 330 -15.53 33.35 -7.34
CA GLY A 330 -16.89 33.29 -7.87
C GLY A 330 -17.80 32.51 -6.93
N MET A 331 -18.16 33.12 -5.81
CA MET A 331 -19.37 32.88 -5.01
C MET A 331 -19.82 34.20 -4.41
#